data_AF-A0A1F2UCV6-F1
#
_entry.id   AF-A0A1F2UCV6-F1
#
_cell.length_a   1.000
_cell.length_b   1.000
_cell.length_c   1.000
_cell.angle_alpha   90.00
_cell.angle_beta   90.00
_cell.angle_gamma   90.00
#
_symmetry.space_group_name_H-M   'P 1'
#
loop_
_entity.id
_entity.type
_entity.pdbx_description
1 polymer ?
#
loop_
_entity_poly.entity_id
_entity_poly.type
_entity_poly.pdbx_seq_one_letter_code
_entity_poly.pdbx_strand_id
1 'polypeptide(L)' 'MIAVWFVLVAVVMAGSLAAGAAPKLSTWMMLVAISLSAPSVFLLIWRGAPPATVAELLHSVEAEQVRR' A
#
# COMPACT_ATOMS: atom_id res chain seq x y z
N MET A 1 9.25 -2.53 6.38
CA MET A 1 9.18 -2.90 4.94
C MET A 1 9.14 -1.71 4.00
N ILE A 2 8.32 -0.68 4.27
CA ILE A 2 8.21 0.49 3.37
C ILE A 2 9.56 1.21 3.13
N ALA A 3 10.38 1.36 4.18
CA ALA A 3 11.70 2.00 4.08
C ALA A 3 12.65 1.25 3.13
N VAL A 4 12.63 -0.09 3.15
CA VAL A 4 13.41 -0.93 2.23
C VAL A 4 12.98 -0.69 0.78
N TRP A 5 11.68 -0.47 0.55
CA TRP A 5 11.15 -0.16 -0.77
C TRP A 5 11.64 1.19 -1.30
N PHE A 6 11.62 2.23 -0.47
CA PHE A 6 12.15 3.54 -0.85
C PHE A 6 13.66 3.49 -1.11
N VAL A 7 14.43 2.73 -0.32
CA VAL A 7 15.86 2.53 -0.55
C VAL A 7 16.11 1.86 -1.91
N LEU A 8 15.33 0.84 -2.27
CA LEU A 8 15.44 0.15 -3.56
C LEU A 8 15.18 1.10 -4.74
N VAL A 9 14.14 1.94 -4.65
CA VAL A 9 13.84 2.95 -5.67
C VAL A 9 14.97 3.98 -5.79
N ALA A 10 15.51 4.45 -4.66
CA ALA A 10 16.62 5.39 -4.64
C ALA A 10 17.90 4.81 -5.27
N VAL A 11 18.19 3.53 -5.01
CA VAL A 11 19.33 2.82 -5.61
C VAL A 11 19.16 2.70 -7.13
N VAL A 12 17.96 2.38 -7.62
CA VAL A 12 17.68 2.30 -9.06
C VAL A 12 17.81 3.67 -9.73
N MET A 13 17.34 4.75 -9.07
CA MET A 13 17.55 6.12 -9.52
C MET A 13 19.04 6.48 -9.61
N ALA A 14 19.78 6.25 -8.52
CA ALA A 14 21.20 6.59 -8.43
C ALA A 14 22.03 5.78 -9.43
N GLY A 15 21.73 4.49 -9.60
CA GLY A 15 22.37 3.64 -10.61
C GLY A 15 22.09 4.10 -12.04
N SER A 16 20.87 4.55 -12.33
CA SER A 16 20.51 5.07 -13.66
C SER A 16 21.27 6.37 -13.98
N LEU A 17 21.40 7.26 -13.01
CA LEU A 17 22.20 8.48 -13.13
C LEU A 17 23.70 8.17 -13.28
N ALA A 18 24.23 7.25 -12.47
CA ALA A 18 25.63 6.84 -12.50
C ALA A 18 26.01 6.14 -13.82
N ALA A 19 25.07 5.42 -14.44
CA ALA A 19 25.24 4.80 -15.75
C ALA A 19 25.22 5.82 -16.92
N GLY A 20 25.08 7.11 -16.63
CA GLY A 20 25.04 8.17 -17.64
C GLY A 20 23.78 8.10 -18.52
N ALA A 21 22.76 7.35 -18.10
CA ALA A 21 21.47 7.42 -18.76
C ALA A 21 20.96 8.85 -18.59
N ALA A 22 20.41 9.43 -19.67
CA ALA A 22 19.57 10.61 -19.61
C ALA A 22 18.12 10.13 -19.54
N PRO A 23 17.62 9.66 -18.38
CA PRO A 23 16.25 9.20 -18.24
C PRO A 23 15.31 10.32 -18.65
N LYS A 24 14.44 10.02 -19.60
CA LYS A 24 13.39 10.93 -20.05
C LYS A 24 12.46 11.23 -18.87
N LEU A 25 11.75 12.35 -18.92
CA LEU A 25 10.75 12.72 -17.90
C LEU A 25 9.77 11.57 -17.59
N SER A 26 9.40 10.79 -18.62
CA SER A 26 8.56 9.59 -18.48
C SER A 26 9.17 8.52 -17.55
N THR A 27 10.48 8.32 -17.55
CA THR A 27 11.17 7.34 -16.69
C THR A 27 11.14 7.81 -15.24
N TRP A 28 11.33 9.10 -14.99
CA TRP A 28 11.20 9.70 -13.65
C TRP A 28 9.77 9.59 -13.13
N MET A 29 8.78 9.89 -13.96
CA MET A 29 7.36 9.72 -13.61
C MET A 29 7.02 8.27 -13.28
N MET A 30 7.58 7.31 -14.01
CA MET A 30 7.37 5.88 -13.75
C MET A 30 7.99 5.46 -12.41
N LEU A 31 9.18 5.95 -12.06
CA LEU A 31 9.81 5.69 -10.76
C LEU A 31 9.00 6.30 -9.60
N VAL A 32 8.43 7.49 -9.78
CA VAL A 32 7.53 8.12 -8.81
C VAL A 32 6.24 7.31 -8.66
N ALA A 33 5.64 6.88 -9.75
CA ALA A 33 4.44 6.04 -9.72
C ALA A 33 4.70 4.69 -8.99
N ILE A 34 5.86 4.07 -9.26
CA ILE A 34 6.29 2.84 -8.57
C ILE A 34 6.57 3.10 -7.08
N SER A 35 7.16 4.24 -6.73
CA SER A 35 7.35 4.63 -5.32
C SER A 35 6.03 4.78 -4.57
N LEU A 36 5.00 5.35 -5.22
CA LEU A 36 3.66 5.50 -4.64
C LEU A 36 2.86 4.19 -4.57
N SER A 37 3.27 3.14 -5.27
CA SER A 37 2.53 1.85 -5.28
C SER A 37 2.45 1.21 -3.89
N ALA A 38 3.57 1.14 -3.16
CA ALA A 38 3.61 0.54 -1.83
C ALA A 38 2.73 1.27 -0.80
N PRO A 39 2.80 2.62 -0.65
CA PRO A 39 1.88 3.33 0.24
C PRO A 39 0.42 3.23 -0.24
N SER A 40 0.17 3.20 -1.55
CA SER A 40 -1.20 3.00 -2.07
C SER A 40 -1.75 1.62 -1.70
N VAL A 41 -0.96 0.56 -1.83
CA VAL A 41 -1.33 -0.79 -1.40
C VAL A 41 -1.56 -0.84 0.10
N PHE A 42 -0.71 -0.18 0.90
CA PHE A 42 -0.88 -0.12 2.34
C PHE A 42 -2.17 0.61 2.74
N LEU A 43 -2.50 1.71 2.07
CA LEU A 43 -3.76 2.43 2.26
C LEU A 43 -4.97 1.57 1.86
N LEU A 44 -4.88 0.82 0.76
CA LEU A 44 -5.96 -0.07 0.32
C LEU A 44 -6.19 -1.21 1.32
N ILE A 45 -5.12 -1.80 1.85
CA ILE A 45 -5.19 -2.85 2.88
C ILE A 45 -5.78 -2.26 4.17
N TRP A 46 -5.30 -1.10 4.60
CA TRP A 46 -5.75 -0.48 5.84
C TRP A 46 -7.20 0.04 5.76
N ARG A 47 -7.68 0.33 4.54
CA ARG A 47 -9.07 0.68 4.28
C ARG A 47 -10.00 -0.56 4.25
N GLY A 48 -9.46 -1.77 4.32
CA GLY A 48 -10.26 -2.94 4.68
C GLY A 48 -10.84 -2.73 6.07
N ALA A 49 -12.17 -2.78 6.19
CA ALA A 49 -12.86 -2.56 7.47
C ALA A 49 -12.22 -3.42 8.58
N PRO A 50 -12.07 -2.89 9.81
CA PRO A 50 -11.57 -3.68 10.92
C PRO A 50 -12.32 -5.00 11.00
N PRO A 51 -11.64 -6.14 11.25
CA PRO A 51 -12.34 -7.41 11.42
C PRO A 51 -13.42 -7.24 12.49
N ALA A 52 -14.62 -7.75 12.19
CA ALA A 52 -15.80 -7.59 13.05
C ALA A 52 -15.45 -7.91 14.50
N THR A 53 -15.75 -6.97 15.39
CA THR A 53 -15.39 -7.13 16.79
C THR A 53 -16.23 -8.24 17.44
N VAL A 54 -15.71 -8.88 18.49
CA VAL A 54 -16.47 -9.92 19.23
C VAL A 54 -17.83 -9.39 19.72
N ALA A 55 -17.90 -8.10 20.08
CA ALA A 55 -19.15 -7.44 20.46
C ALA A 55 -20.15 -7.36 19.30
N GLU A 56 -19.71 -7.00 18.09
CA GLU A 56 -20.58 -7.00 16.90
C GLU A 56 -21.08 -8.40 16.56
N LEU A 57 -20.25 -9.43 16.74
CA LEU A 57 -20.64 -10.83 16.52
C LEU A 57 -21.69 -11.29 17.54
N LEU A 58 -21.49 -11.02 18.83
CA LEU A 58 -22.49 -11.35 19.86
C LEU A 58 -23.82 -10.62 19.62
N HIS A 59 -23.76 -9.33 19.29
CA HIS A 59 -24.97 -8.55 19.06
C HIS A 59 -25.74 -9.01 17.82
N SER A 60 -25.02 -9.42 16.75
CA SER A 60 -25.64 -9.97 15.54
C SER A 60 -26.34 -11.30 15.81
N VAL A 61 -25.76 -12.18 16.64
CA VAL A 61 -26.36 -13.47 17.02
C VAL A 61 -27.60 -13.26 17.89
N GLU A 62 -27.54 -12.34 18.85
CA GLU A 62 -28.68 -12.02 19.70
C GLU A 62 -29.86 -11.42 18.91
N ALA A 63 -29.57 -10.51 17.98
CA ALA A 63 -30.58 -9.96 17.07
C ALA A 63 -31.24 -11.03 16.18
N GLU A 64 -30.48 -12.04 15.74
CA GLU A 64 -31.01 -13.17 14.97
C GLU A 64 -31.88 -14.11 15.81
N GLN A 65 -31.53 -14.32 17.09
CA GLN A 65 -32.35 -15.12 18.01
C GLN A 65 -33.68 -14.46 18.35
N VAL A 66 -33.70 -13.14 18.57
CA VAL A 66 -34.94 -12.39 18.87
C VAL A 66 -35.91 -12.36 17.68
N ARG A 67 -35.40 -12.52 16.46
CA ARG A 67 -36.20 -12.55 15.23
C ARG A 67 -36.90 -13.89 14.98
N ARG A 68 -36.47 -14.96 15.65
CA ARG A 68 -37.10 -16.29 15.59
C ARG A 68 -38.17 -16.45 16.64
#